data_AF-A0A5J9U0M2-F1
#
_entry.id   AF-A0A5J9U0M2-F1
#
_cell.length_a   1.000
_cell.length_b   1.000
_cell.length_c   1.000
_cell.angle_alpha   90.00
_cell.angle_beta   90.00
_cell.angle_gamma   90.00
#
_symmetry.space_group_name_H-M   'P 1'
#
loop_
_entity.id
_entity.type
_entity.pdbx_description
1 polymer ?
#
loop_
_entity_poly.entity_id
_entity_poly.type
_entity_poly.pdbx_seq_one_letter_code
_entity_poly.pdbx_strand_id
1 'polypeptide(L)'
;MADSSSSSLSSLLGDDERRTSPIPYRVKPLEYEPPIECKCKKKAAMWISWSDDNPGRRYLKCFKARDGGCDFIGWFEGPHHPFVQTLLIDLRDAVWSLKKQKASLRQAVAELVEKVEGLEDKVDELKEENARLDGFEGEKEYLEGKVERLEREKKLMRVLCAVLFVVAVFLRFG
;
A
#
# COMPACT_ATOMS: atom_id res chain seq x y z
N MET A 1 -16.79 32.83 1.85
CA MET A 1 -15.57 32.94 1.02
C MET A 1 -14.61 31.90 1.55
N ALA A 2 -14.46 30.77 0.86
CA ALA A 2 -13.52 29.72 1.20
C ALA A 2 -12.98 29.13 -0.11
N ASP A 3 -11.79 29.61 -0.43
CA ASP A 3 -10.73 29.16 -1.33
C ASP A 3 -10.98 27.92 -2.21
N SER A 4 -11.20 28.21 -3.49
CA SER A 4 -10.98 27.30 -4.62
C SER A 4 -9.51 27.40 -5.05
N SER A 5 -8.65 26.53 -4.50
CA SER A 5 -7.21 26.50 -4.85
C SER A 5 -6.68 25.11 -5.22
N SER A 6 -7.55 24.10 -5.36
CA SER A 6 -7.11 22.72 -5.66
C SER A 6 -6.82 22.45 -7.15
N SER A 7 -7.24 23.31 -8.07
CA SER A 7 -7.09 23.09 -9.52
C SER A 7 -5.71 23.43 -10.10
N SER A 8 -4.89 24.21 -9.37
CA SER A 8 -3.64 24.77 -9.92
C SER A 8 -2.41 23.88 -9.69
N LEU A 9 -2.42 23.04 -8.65
CA LEU A 9 -1.30 22.16 -8.30
C LEU A 9 -1.25 20.90 -9.17
N SER A 10 -2.40 20.42 -9.66
CA SER A 10 -2.46 19.27 -10.57
C SER A 10 -1.77 19.54 -11.92
N SER A 11 -1.81 20.79 -12.38
CA SER A 11 -1.21 21.21 -13.65
C SER A 11 0.32 21.30 -13.59
N LEU A 12 0.89 21.66 -12.44
CA LEU A 12 2.35 21.74 -12.26
C LEU A 12 3.00 20.37 -12.10
N LEU A 13 2.35 19.44 -11.39
CA LEU A 13 2.84 18.06 -11.26
C LEU A 13 2.71 17.27 -12.57
N GLY A 14 1.69 17.56 -13.37
CA GLY A 14 1.50 16.93 -14.68
C GLY A 14 2.53 17.37 -15.74
N ASP A 15 3.04 18.60 -15.65
CA ASP A 15 4.00 19.12 -16.64
C ASP A 15 5.43 18.59 -16.42
N ASP A 16 5.80 18.27 -15.17
CA ASP A 16 7.12 17.71 -14.84
C ASP A 16 7.23 16.22 -15.21
N GLU A 17 6.14 15.45 -15.04
CA GLU A 17 6.06 14.07 -15.55
C GLU A 17 6.17 14.01 -17.09
N ARG A 18 5.55 14.95 -17.81
CA ARG A 18 5.60 15.04 -19.29
C ARG A 18 7.00 15.35 -19.83
N ARG A 19 7.86 15.97 -19.02
CA ARG A 19 9.26 16.28 -19.38
C ARG A 19 10.20 15.10 -19.14
N THR A 20 9.72 14.04 -18.50
CA THR A 20 10.53 12.87 -18.15
C THR A 20 10.40 11.80 -19.22
N SER A 21 11.53 11.24 -19.66
CA SER A 21 11.53 10.19 -20.69
C SER A 21 10.62 9.02 -20.28
N PRO A 22 9.63 8.63 -21.12
CA PRO A 22 8.74 7.51 -20.83
C PRO A 22 9.51 6.19 -20.69
N ILE A 23 10.66 6.09 -21.35
CA ILE A 23 11.52 4.91 -21.33
C ILE A 23 12.97 5.25 -20.90
N PRO A 24 13.72 4.31 -20.30
CA PRO A 24 15.13 4.51 -20.00
C PRO A 24 15.97 4.69 -21.27
N TYR A 25 17.01 5.53 -21.19
CA TYR A 25 18.02 5.64 -22.25
C TYR A 25 18.86 4.36 -22.31
N ARG A 26 18.92 3.74 -23.49
CA ARG A 26 19.73 2.53 -23.72
C ARG A 26 21.14 2.82 -24.23
N VAL A 27 21.32 3.95 -24.93
CA VAL A 27 22.60 4.40 -25.49
C VAL A 27 23.03 5.64 -24.73
N LYS A 28 24.30 5.72 -24.29
CA LYS A 28 24.75 6.91 -23.57
C LYS A 28 24.84 8.11 -24.53
N PRO A 29 24.68 9.36 -24.04
CA PRO A 29 24.59 10.53 -24.91
C PRO A 29 25.79 10.77 -25.83
N LEU A 30 26.97 10.21 -25.53
CA LEU A 30 28.20 10.41 -26.31
C LEU A 30 28.64 9.16 -27.08
N GLU A 31 27.86 8.06 -27.08
CA GLU A 31 28.25 6.77 -27.67
C GLU A 31 27.88 6.61 -29.16
N TYR A 32 27.15 7.55 -29.75
CA TYR A 32 26.76 7.47 -31.18
C TYR A 32 27.94 7.76 -32.14
N GLU A 33 27.85 7.26 -33.37
CA GLU A 33 28.80 7.56 -34.45
C GLU A 33 28.08 7.99 -35.73
N PRO A 34 28.70 8.83 -36.58
CA PRO A 34 29.98 9.53 -36.36
C PRO A 34 29.86 10.69 -35.34
N PRO A 35 30.97 11.18 -34.76
CA PRO A 35 30.92 12.29 -33.82
C PRO A 35 30.57 13.60 -34.51
N ILE A 36 29.59 14.32 -33.96
CA ILE A 36 29.25 15.68 -34.38
C ILE A 36 29.72 16.65 -33.30
N GLU A 37 30.57 17.60 -33.68
CA GLU A 37 31.14 18.59 -32.76
C GLU A 37 30.22 19.79 -32.58
N CYS A 38 30.10 20.25 -31.34
CA CYS A 38 29.49 21.55 -31.04
C CYS A 38 30.49 22.71 -31.29
N LYS A 39 30.04 23.95 -31.09
CA LYS A 39 30.90 25.16 -31.25
C LYS A 39 32.13 25.15 -30.34
N CYS A 40 32.10 24.40 -29.22
CA CYS A 40 33.23 24.20 -28.32
C CYS A 40 34.27 23.16 -28.81
N LYS A 41 34.13 22.59 -30.02
CA LYS A 41 35.02 21.54 -30.56
C LYS A 41 35.07 20.28 -29.68
N LYS A 42 33.93 19.95 -29.08
CA LYS A 42 33.69 18.73 -28.31
C LYS A 42 32.46 18.02 -28.88
N LYS A 43 32.44 16.70 -28.80
CA LYS A 43 31.31 15.87 -29.23
C LYS A 43 30.02 16.34 -28.54
N ALA A 44 29.00 16.63 -29.33
CA ALA A 44 27.69 16.98 -28.83
C ALA A 44 27.02 15.74 -28.24
N ALA A 45 26.21 15.92 -27.20
CA ALA A 45 25.44 14.86 -26.60
C ALA A 45 24.12 14.64 -27.35
N MET A 46 23.79 13.38 -27.59
CA MET A 46 22.55 12.96 -28.22
C MET A 46 21.47 12.71 -27.19
N TRP A 47 20.31 13.30 -27.42
CA TRP A 47 19.13 13.25 -26.57
C TRP A 47 17.93 12.84 -27.42
N ILE A 48 16.85 12.41 -26.76
CA ILE A 48 15.60 12.05 -27.42
C ILE A 48 14.54 13.06 -26.97
N SER A 49 13.90 13.71 -27.94
CA SER A 49 12.74 14.53 -27.70
C SER A 49 11.51 13.65 -27.48
N TRP A 50 10.69 14.02 -26.50
CA TRP A 50 9.40 13.38 -26.23
C TRP A 50 8.24 14.40 -26.28
N SER A 51 8.45 15.55 -26.92
CA SER A 51 7.39 16.51 -27.21
C SER A 51 6.43 15.97 -28.28
N ASP A 52 5.24 16.56 -28.37
CA ASP A 52 4.24 16.19 -29.38
C ASP A 52 4.70 16.47 -30.81
N ASP A 53 5.45 17.56 -31.02
CA ASP A 53 5.95 17.91 -32.36
C ASP A 53 7.10 17.00 -32.83
N ASN A 54 7.87 16.43 -31.89
CA ASN A 54 9.08 15.67 -32.19
C ASN A 54 9.19 14.44 -31.26
N PRO A 55 8.21 13.51 -31.27
CA PRO A 55 8.21 12.36 -30.38
C PRO A 55 9.26 11.34 -30.84
N GLY A 56 10.08 10.86 -29.91
CA GLY A 56 11.13 9.88 -30.18
C GLY A 56 12.30 10.40 -31.02
N ARG A 57 12.27 11.67 -31.47
CA ARG A 57 13.25 12.21 -32.41
C ARG A 57 14.55 12.59 -31.70
N ARG A 58 15.68 12.17 -32.25
CA ARG A 58 16.99 12.45 -31.68
C ARG A 58 17.50 13.84 -32.05
N TYR A 59 17.98 14.56 -31.05
CA TYR A 59 18.66 15.84 -31.23
C TYR A 59 20.01 15.84 -30.53
N LEU A 60 20.92 16.64 -31.05
CA LEU A 60 22.23 16.91 -30.50
C LEU A 60 22.20 18.23 -29.75
N LYS A 61 22.84 18.26 -28.59
CA LYS A 61 23.04 19.48 -27.80
C LYS A 61 24.44 19.49 -27.21
N CYS A 62 25.04 20.67 -27.03
CA CYS A 62 26.29 20.76 -26.28
C CYS A 62 26.12 20.10 -24.91
N PHE A 63 26.99 19.15 -24.57
CA PHE A 63 26.91 18.42 -23.30
C PHE A 63 27.03 19.35 -22.09
N LYS A 64 27.86 20.40 -22.21
CA LYS A 64 28.07 21.43 -21.18
C LYS A 64 27.11 22.62 -21.31
N ALA A 65 26.03 22.54 -22.09
CA ALA A 65 25.15 23.70 -22.32
C ALA A 65 24.58 24.35 -21.04
N ARG A 66 24.50 23.60 -19.93
CA ARG A 66 24.07 24.12 -18.61
C ARG A 66 25.24 24.59 -17.72
N ASP A 67 26.47 24.23 -18.08
CA ASP A 67 27.68 24.44 -17.28
C ASP A 67 28.69 25.35 -18.03
N GLY A 68 28.19 26.39 -18.70
CA GLY A 68 29.01 27.36 -19.43
C GLY A 68 29.48 26.94 -20.83
N GLY A 69 28.90 25.88 -21.41
CA GLY A 69 29.11 25.47 -22.80
C GLY A 69 28.34 26.33 -23.80
N CYS A 70 28.47 25.99 -25.09
CA CYS A 70 27.77 26.71 -26.16
C CYS A 70 26.29 26.31 -26.30
N ASP A 71 25.56 27.14 -27.02
CA ASP A 71 24.13 27.03 -27.39
C ASP A 71 23.86 26.04 -28.54
N PHE A 72 24.84 25.24 -28.96
CA PHE A 72 24.67 24.31 -30.07
C PHE A 72 23.49 23.36 -29.81
N ILE A 73 22.55 23.37 -30.74
CA ILE A 73 21.44 22.43 -30.85
C ILE A 73 21.22 22.11 -32.33
N GLY A 74 20.93 20.85 -32.63
CA GLY A 74 20.60 20.42 -33.99
C GLY A 74 19.89 19.08 -33.99
N TRP A 75 19.02 18.85 -34.97
CA TRP A 75 18.38 17.54 -35.12
C TRP A 75 19.36 16.54 -35.73
N PHE A 76 19.43 15.34 -35.17
CA PHE A 76 20.26 14.26 -35.71
C PHE A 76 19.58 13.56 -36.89
N GLU A 77 18.25 13.45 -36.83
CA GLU A 77 17.42 12.78 -37.83
C GLU A 77 16.36 13.73 -38.38
N GLY A 78 15.81 13.42 -39.56
CA GLY A 78 14.62 14.08 -40.09
C GLY A 78 13.38 13.83 -39.22
N PRO A 79 12.28 14.59 -39.45
CA PRO A 79 11.02 14.32 -38.76
C PRO A 79 10.50 12.93 -39.16
N HIS A 80 9.81 12.27 -38.23
CA HIS A 80 9.11 11.03 -38.53
C HIS A 80 7.87 11.29 -39.38
N HIS A 81 7.41 10.27 -40.10
CA HIS A 81 6.13 10.32 -40.80
C HIS A 81 4.98 10.57 -39.80
N PRO A 82 3.93 11.35 -40.14
CA PRO A 82 2.86 11.70 -39.20
C PRO A 82 2.24 10.51 -38.47
N PHE A 83 1.99 9.40 -39.17
CA PHE A 83 1.50 8.15 -38.56
C PHE A 83 2.41 7.65 -37.40
N VAL A 84 3.73 7.68 -37.60
CA VAL A 84 4.69 7.24 -36.58
C VAL A 84 4.74 8.22 -35.41
N GLN A 85 4.60 9.52 -35.67
CA GLN A 85 4.51 10.52 -34.61
C GLN A 85 3.31 10.27 -33.70
N THR A 86 2.12 10.09 -34.29
CA THR A 86 0.90 9.76 -33.53
C THR A 86 1.07 8.47 -32.74
N LEU A 87 1.57 7.40 -33.36
CA LEU A 87 1.80 6.13 -32.67
C LEU A 87 2.77 6.28 -31.47
N LEU A 88 3.86 7.04 -31.62
CA LEU A 88 4.81 7.26 -30.54
C LEU A 88 4.22 8.11 -29.39
N ILE A 89 3.35 9.08 -29.71
CA ILE A 89 2.61 9.87 -28.73
C ILE A 89 1.66 8.97 -27.93
N ASP A 90 0.84 8.17 -28.63
CA ASP A 90 -0.13 7.27 -27.97
C ASP A 90 0.57 6.28 -27.05
N LEU A 91 1.69 5.70 -27.51
CA LEU A 91 2.50 4.78 -26.70
C LEU A 91 3.16 5.46 -25.50
N ARG A 92 3.69 6.67 -25.66
CA ARG A 92 4.25 7.47 -24.57
C ARG A 92 3.20 7.73 -23.50
N ASP A 93 2.01 8.17 -23.91
CA ASP A 93 0.92 8.50 -23.01
C ASP A 93 0.39 7.26 -22.29
N ALA A 94 0.29 6.12 -23.00
CA ALA A 94 -0.01 4.82 -22.40
C ALA A 94 1.04 4.40 -21.35
N VAL A 95 2.34 4.57 -21.64
CA VAL A 95 3.42 4.25 -20.69
C VAL A 95 3.36 5.14 -19.45
N TRP A 96 3.11 6.45 -19.61
CA TRP A 96 2.93 7.35 -18.46
C TRP A 96 1.71 6.96 -17.63
N SER A 97 0.57 6.68 -18.26
CA SER A 97 -0.64 6.22 -17.58
C SER A 97 -0.37 4.94 -16.79
N LEU A 98 0.28 3.94 -17.40
CA LEU A 98 0.63 2.69 -16.74
C LEU A 98 1.61 2.90 -15.57
N LYS A 99 2.59 3.79 -15.69
CA LYS A 99 3.50 4.12 -14.58
C LYS A 99 2.74 4.74 -13.40
N LYS A 100 1.84 5.66 -13.67
CA LYS A 100 0.99 6.29 -12.65
C LYS A 100 0.09 5.26 -11.96
N GLN A 101 -0.59 4.41 -12.74
CA GLN A 101 -1.41 3.32 -12.22
C GLN A 101 -0.58 2.34 -11.36
N LYS A 102 0.63 1.98 -11.82
CA LYS A 102 1.54 1.12 -11.05
C LYS A 102 1.97 1.75 -9.73
N ALA A 103 2.24 3.05 -9.71
CA ALA A 103 2.58 3.77 -8.48
C ALA A 103 1.40 3.78 -7.50
N SER A 104 0.19 4.08 -7.99
CA SER A 104 -1.04 4.04 -7.19
C SER A 104 -1.34 2.64 -6.66
N LEU A 105 -1.21 1.60 -7.49
CA LEU A 105 -1.44 0.22 -7.08
C LEU A 105 -0.43 -0.23 -6.02
N ARG A 106 0.85 0.15 -6.17
CA ARG A 106 1.88 -0.15 -5.15
C ARG A 106 1.56 0.48 -3.80
N GLN A 107 1.05 1.72 -3.80
CA GLN A 107 0.63 2.38 -2.58
C GLN A 107 -0.57 1.68 -1.94
N ALA A 108 -1.57 1.32 -2.74
CA ALA A 108 -2.75 0.59 -2.25
C ALA A 108 -2.37 -0.78 -1.67
N VAL A 109 -1.46 -1.51 -2.33
CA VAL A 109 -0.95 -2.79 -1.81
C VAL A 109 -0.24 -2.60 -0.47
N ALA A 110 0.60 -1.56 -0.33
CA ALA A 110 1.29 -1.28 0.93
C ALA A 110 0.30 -1.01 2.08
N GLU A 111 -0.75 -0.21 1.83
CA GLU A 111 -1.79 0.07 2.83
C GLU A 111 -2.59 -1.19 3.21
N LEU A 112 -2.90 -2.05 2.23
CA LEU A 112 -3.62 -3.30 2.51
C LEU A 112 -2.77 -4.28 3.31
N VAL A 113 -1.46 -4.35 3.07
CA VAL A 113 -0.53 -5.17 3.85
C VAL A 113 -0.54 -4.73 5.32
N GLU A 114 -0.42 -3.44 5.60
CA GLU A 114 -0.48 -2.90 6.97
C GLU A 114 -1.81 -3.24 7.67
N LYS A 115 -2.94 -3.18 6.93
CA LYS A 115 -4.25 -3.57 7.47
C LYS A 115 -4.35 -5.06 7.77
N VAL A 116 -3.74 -5.92 6.96
CA VAL A 116 -3.72 -7.37 7.19
C VAL A 116 -2.93 -7.68 8.46
N GLU A 117 -1.73 -7.11 8.61
CA GLU A 117 -0.91 -7.25 9.82
C GLU A 117 -1.70 -6.81 11.07
N GLY A 118 -2.35 -5.64 11.02
CA GLY A 118 -3.17 -5.16 12.14
C GLY A 118 -4.45 -5.97 12.41
N LEU A 119 -4.95 -6.75 11.44
CA LEU A 119 -6.05 -7.70 11.66
C LEU A 119 -5.55 -9.01 12.25
N GLU A 120 -4.35 -9.46 11.89
CA GLU A 120 -3.70 -10.63 12.48
C GLU A 120 -3.48 -10.42 13.99
N ASP A 121 -2.99 -9.25 14.40
CA ASP A 121 -2.84 -8.89 15.82
C ASP A 121 -4.18 -8.96 16.58
N LYS A 122 -5.26 -8.43 16.00
CA LYS A 122 -6.61 -8.48 16.59
C LYS A 122 -7.16 -9.90 16.67
N VAL A 123 -6.86 -10.73 15.68
CA VAL A 123 -7.25 -12.15 15.70
C VAL A 123 -6.56 -12.87 16.85
N ASP A 124 -5.29 -12.55 17.12
CA ASP A 124 -4.56 -13.14 18.25
C ASP A 124 -5.09 -12.63 19.60
N GLU A 125 -5.37 -11.32 19.74
CA GLU A 125 -6.02 -10.76 20.94
C GLU A 125 -7.38 -11.43 21.23
N LEU A 126 -8.22 -11.60 20.20
CA LEU A 126 -9.51 -12.28 20.34
C LEU A 126 -9.38 -13.76 20.67
N LYS A 127 -8.34 -14.44 20.17
CA LYS A 127 -8.07 -15.84 20.56
C LYS A 127 -7.70 -15.95 22.04
N GLU A 128 -6.88 -15.03 22.54
CA GLU A 128 -6.53 -14.99 23.96
C GLU A 128 -7.75 -14.68 24.85
N GLU A 129 -8.59 -13.73 24.44
CA GLU A 129 -9.82 -13.43 25.16
C GLU A 129 -10.79 -14.61 25.18
N ASN A 130 -10.98 -15.30 24.05
CA ASN A 130 -11.80 -16.51 23.99
C ASN A 130 -11.26 -17.61 24.92
N ALA A 131 -9.95 -17.86 24.91
CA ALA A 131 -9.34 -18.86 25.82
C ALA A 131 -9.55 -18.50 27.30
N ARG A 132 -9.56 -17.21 27.64
CA ARG A 132 -9.88 -16.74 28.99
C ARG A 132 -11.34 -17.00 29.36
N LEU A 133 -12.27 -16.75 28.45
CA LEU A 133 -13.70 -16.99 28.65
C LEU A 133 -14.00 -18.48 28.84
N ASP A 134 -13.37 -19.37 28.05
CA ASP A 134 -13.47 -20.82 28.21
C ASP A 134 -13.07 -21.26 29.64
N GLY A 135 -12.05 -20.62 30.21
CA GLY A 135 -11.63 -20.86 31.60
C GLY A 135 -12.71 -20.47 32.63
N PHE A 136 -13.36 -19.32 32.45
CA PHE A 136 -14.44 -18.88 33.33
C PHE A 136 -15.70 -19.76 33.21
N GLU A 137 -16.02 -20.24 32.01
CA GLU A 137 -17.12 -21.18 31.82
C GLU A 137 -16.87 -22.49 32.57
N GLY A 138 -15.64 -23.03 32.50
CA GLY A 138 -15.26 -24.21 33.28
C GLY A 138 -15.33 -24.01 34.80
N GLU A 139 -14.90 -22.85 35.31
CA GLU A 139 -15.01 -22.53 36.75
C GLU A 139 -16.47 -22.42 37.20
N LYS A 140 -17.32 -21.79 36.37
CA LYS A 140 -18.76 -21.67 36.62
C LYS A 140 -19.42 -23.05 36.69
N GLU A 141 -19.18 -23.92 35.71
CA GLU A 141 -19.72 -25.29 35.71
C GLU A 141 -19.31 -26.07 36.97
N TYR A 142 -18.04 -25.96 37.38
CA TYR A 142 -17.55 -26.59 38.61
C TYR A 142 -18.29 -26.09 39.87
N LEU A 143 -18.44 -24.76 39.99
CA LEU A 143 -19.13 -24.14 41.12
C LEU A 143 -20.62 -24.51 41.16
N GLU A 144 -21.30 -24.50 40.00
CA GLU A 144 -22.69 -24.95 39.87
C GLU A 144 -22.85 -26.39 40.35
N GLY A 145 -21.96 -27.30 39.93
CA GLY A 145 -21.96 -28.69 40.41
C GLY A 145 -21.70 -28.82 41.92
N LYS A 146 -20.87 -27.96 42.51
CA LYS A 146 -20.62 -27.93 43.97
C LYS A 146 -21.83 -27.42 44.75
N VAL A 147 -22.49 -26.38 44.26
CA VAL A 147 -23.73 -25.84 44.86
C VAL A 147 -24.80 -26.92 44.87
N GLU A 148 -25.00 -27.62 43.75
CA GLU A 148 -26.01 -28.68 43.65
C GLU A 148 -25.74 -29.82 44.64
N ARG A 149 -24.47 -30.22 44.82
CA ARG A 149 -24.09 -31.22 45.83
C ARG A 149 -24.40 -30.75 47.26
N LEU A 150 -23.99 -29.53 47.61
CA LEU A 150 -24.23 -28.97 48.95
C LEU A 150 -25.73 -28.82 49.23
N GLU A 151 -26.53 -28.48 48.22
CA GLU A 151 -27.99 -28.44 48.36
C GLU A 151 -28.58 -29.83 48.63
N ARG A 152 -28.08 -30.88 47.98
CA ARG A 152 -28.49 -32.27 48.26
C ARG A 152 -28.10 -32.69 49.68
N GLU A 153 -26.87 -32.44 50.11
CA GLU A 153 -26.39 -32.73 51.48
C GLU A 153 -27.21 -31.96 52.53
N LYS A 154 -27.49 -30.68 52.30
CA LYS A 154 -28.31 -29.84 53.20
C LYS A 154 -29.75 -30.37 53.31
N LYS A 155 -30.35 -30.82 52.20
CA LYS A 155 -31.68 -31.46 52.20
C LYS A 155 -31.66 -32.74 53.03
N LEU A 156 -30.66 -33.59 52.86
CA LEU A 156 -30.49 -34.82 53.66
C LEU A 156 -30.35 -34.52 55.16
N MET A 157 -29.48 -33.57 55.53
CA MET A 157 -29.29 -33.18 56.93
C MET A 157 -30.58 -32.65 57.56
N ARG A 158 -31.36 -31.85 56.84
CA ARG A 158 -32.67 -31.38 57.32
C ARG A 158 -33.64 -32.53 57.59
N VAL A 159 -33.69 -33.53 56.71
CA VAL A 159 -34.54 -34.73 56.89
C VAL A 159 -34.06 -35.54 58.09
N LEU A 160 -32.74 -35.80 58.20
CA LEU A 160 -32.17 -36.52 59.34
C LEU A 160 -32.46 -35.83 60.67
N CYS A 161 -32.26 -34.51 60.75
CA CYS A 161 -32.61 -33.73 61.95
C CYS A 161 -34.10 -33.83 62.29
N ALA A 162 -34.99 -33.77 61.29
CA ALA A 162 -36.42 -33.91 61.51
C ALA A 162 -36.79 -35.31 62.04
N VAL A 163 -36.21 -36.38 61.48
CA VAL A 163 -36.44 -37.76 61.93
C VAL A 163 -35.93 -37.97 63.36
N LEU A 164 -34.70 -37.54 63.66
CA LEU A 164 -34.13 -37.64 65.00
C LEU A 164 -34.97 -36.86 66.03
N PHE A 165 -35.48 -35.69 65.66
CA PHE A 165 -36.37 -34.91 66.51
C PHE A 165 -37.66 -35.68 66.82
N VAL A 166 -38.31 -36.28 65.81
CA VAL A 166 -39.51 -37.11 66.01
C VAL A 166 -39.24 -38.31 66.92
N VAL A 167 -38.12 -39.02 66.71
CA VAL A 167 -37.71 -40.16 67.55
C VAL A 167 -37.46 -39.72 68.99
N ALA A 168 -36.77 -38.59 69.21
CA ALA A 168 -36.49 -38.08 70.54
C ALA A 168 -37.77 -37.69 71.30
N VAL A 169 -38.76 -37.10 70.61
CA VAL A 169 -40.08 -36.81 71.17
C VAL A 169 -40.80 -38.12 71.52
N PHE A 170 -40.80 -39.10 70.63
CA PHE A 170 -41.45 -40.40 70.87
C PHE A 170 -40.84 -41.12 72.08
N LEU A 171 -39.51 -41.19 72.20
CA LEU A 171 -38.83 -41.82 73.34
C LEU A 171 -39.06 -41.10 74.68
N ARG A 172 -39.40 -39.81 74.67
CA ARG A 172 -39.60 -39.01 75.88
C ARG A 172 -41.05 -39.02 76.38
N PHE A 173 -42.02 -39.23 75.49
CA PHE A 173 -43.45 -39.13 75.78
C PHE A 173 -44.26 -40.40 75.50
N GLY A 174 -43.64 -41.45 74.97
CA GLY A 174 -44.22 -42.78 74.77
C GLY A 174 -43.90 -43.78 75.87
#